data_AF-A0AAV3RN59-F1
#
_entry.id   AF-A0AAV3RN59-F1
#
_cell.length_a   1.000
_cell.length_b   1.000
_cell.length_c   1.000
_cell.angle_alpha   90.00
_cell.angle_beta   90.00
_cell.angle_gamma   90.00
#
_symmetry.space_group_name_H-M   'P 1'
#
loop_
_entity.id
_entity.type
_entity.pdbx_description
1 polymer ?
#
loop_
_entity_poly.entity_id
_entity_poly.type
_entity_poly.pdbx_seq_one_letter_code
_entity_poly.pdbx_strand_id
1 'polypeptide(L)'
;MYQPLGFRDPDRLDHVCKLRKSLYGLKQAPRTWYKRFADYASTIGFTHSKSDYSLFIYKQDRDMAYLLLYVDDIVLTASSESLRWSIMSLLSAEFVMKTWVSLVIF
;
A
#
# COMPACT_ATOMS: atom_id res chain seq x y z
N MET A 1 24.85 19.94 -4.07
CA MET A 1 24.27 18.59 -4.19
C MET A 1 25.20 17.77 -5.07
N TYR A 2 25.38 16.48 -4.81
CA TYR A 2 26.30 15.61 -5.57
C TYR A 2 25.54 14.43 -6.18
N GLN A 3 26.05 13.90 -7.29
CA GLN A 3 25.49 12.71 -7.92
C GLN A 3 25.65 11.49 -7.00
N PRO A 4 24.61 10.65 -6.87
CA PRO A 4 24.68 9.46 -6.05
C PRO A 4 25.75 8.48 -6.57
N LEU A 5 26.34 7.71 -5.65
CA LEU A 5 27.28 6.65 -5.99
C LEU A 5 26.63 5.68 -7.00
N GLY A 6 27.37 5.33 -8.06
CA GLY A 6 26.89 4.48 -9.15
C GLY A 6 26.19 5.20 -10.31
N PHE A 7 25.91 6.50 -10.17
CA PHE A 7 25.29 7.34 -11.23
C PHE A 7 26.12 8.58 -11.55
N ARG A 8 27.43 8.53 -11.29
CA ARG A 8 28.34 9.64 -11.59
C ARG A 8 28.65 9.70 -13.08
N ASP A 9 28.32 10.82 -13.69
CA ASP A 9 28.68 11.15 -15.07
C ASP A 9 30.03 11.92 -15.05
N PRO A 10 31.12 11.33 -15.56
CA PRO A 10 32.44 11.97 -15.55
C PRO A 10 32.50 13.23 -16.40
N ASP A 11 31.62 13.38 -17.41
CA ASP A 11 31.60 14.52 -18.32
C ASP A 11 30.69 15.65 -17.80
N ARG A 12 29.87 15.38 -16.77
CA ARG A 12 28.86 16.32 -16.24
C ARG A 12 28.80 16.28 -14.72
N LEU A 13 29.89 16.66 -14.07
CA LEU A 13 30.07 16.55 -12.61
C LEU A 13 29.10 17.43 -11.78
N ASP A 14 28.55 18.48 -12.37
CA ASP A 14 27.64 19.45 -11.75
C ASP A 14 26.16 19.07 -11.87
N HIS A 15 25.82 18.07 -12.68
CA HIS A 15 24.44 17.59 -12.83
C HIS A 15 23.94 16.86 -11.58
N VAL A 16 22.62 16.80 -11.40
CA VAL A 16 21.97 16.03 -10.33
C VAL A 16 20.96 15.03 -10.90
N CYS A 17 20.78 13.90 -10.22
CA CYS A 17 19.80 12.89 -10.63
C CYS A 17 18.40 13.25 -10.10
N LYS A 18 17.41 13.30 -11.00
CA LYS A 18 15.99 13.45 -10.62
C LYS A 18 15.33 12.08 -10.55
N LEU A 19 14.87 11.68 -9.35
CA LEU A 19 14.07 10.47 -9.19
C LEU A 19 12.70 10.65 -9.84
N ARG A 20 12.37 9.78 -10.80
CA ARG A 20 11.03 9.72 -11.41
C ARG A 20 10.05 8.85 -10.60
N LYS A 21 10.57 7.95 -9.77
CA LYS A 21 9.83 7.07 -8.85
C LYS A 21 10.61 6.93 -7.54
N SER A 22 9.91 6.63 -6.45
CA SER A 22 10.50 6.33 -5.15
C SER A 22 11.42 5.11 -5.24
N LEU A 23 12.64 5.21 -4.73
CA LEU A 23 13.53 4.06 -4.56
C LEU A 23 13.22 3.35 -3.25
N TYR A 24 13.32 2.02 -3.26
CA TYR A 24 13.31 1.21 -2.05
C TYR A 24 14.49 1.64 -1.15
N GLY A 25 14.28 1.71 0.16
CA GLY A 25 15.29 2.18 1.13
C GLY A 25 15.32 3.69 1.37
N LEU A 26 14.58 4.51 0.62
CA LEU A 26 14.32 5.90 1.02
C LEU A 26 13.39 5.91 2.23
N LYS A 27 13.79 6.55 3.35
CA LYS A 27 12.94 6.68 4.56
C LYS A 27 11.54 7.24 4.29
N GLN A 28 11.40 8.07 3.25
CA GLN A 28 10.13 8.72 2.89
C GLN A 28 9.22 7.83 2.02
N ALA A 29 9.78 6.86 1.30
CA ALA A 29 9.02 5.99 0.39
C ALA A 29 7.93 5.16 1.11
N PRO A 30 8.22 4.41 2.20
CA PRO A 30 7.21 3.59 2.87
C PRO A 30 6.12 4.45 3.52
N ARG A 31 6.49 5.61 4.10
CA ARG A 31 5.52 6.52 4.70
C ARG A 31 4.57 7.13 3.66
N THR A 32 5.10 7.49 2.50
CA THR A 32 4.29 8.07 1.41
C THR A 32 3.36 7.01 0.80
N TRP A 33 3.85 5.79 0.64
CA TRP A 33 3.06 4.67 0.15
C TRP A 33 1.94 4.31 1.12
N TYR A 34 2.25 4.16 2.42
CA TYR A 34 1.24 3.93 3.46
C TYR A 34 0.17 5.01 3.46
N LYS A 35 0.56 6.29 3.40
CA LYS A 35 -0.40 7.40 3.36
C LYS A 35 -1.32 7.29 2.15
N ARG A 36 -0.78 7.07 0.95
CA ARG A 36 -1.58 6.88 -0.26
C ARG A 36 -2.54 5.70 -0.13
N PHE A 37 -2.08 4.59 0.43
CA PHE A 37 -2.90 3.41 0.67
C PHE A 37 -4.03 3.71 1.65
N ALA A 38 -3.74 4.33 2.78
CA ALA A 38 -4.71 4.68 3.81
C ALA A 38 -5.77 5.67 3.29
N ASP A 39 -5.33 6.68 2.52
CA ASP A 39 -6.21 7.64 1.87
C ASP A 39 -7.18 6.93 0.92
N TYR A 40 -6.68 6.03 0.06
CA TYR A 40 -7.54 5.25 -0.85
C TYR A 40 -8.47 4.28 -0.11
N ALA A 41 -7.96 3.53 0.88
CA ALA A 41 -8.75 2.59 1.68
C ALA A 41 -9.95 3.31 2.32
N SER A 42 -9.74 4.55 2.78
CA SER A 42 -10.81 5.40 3.32
C SER A 42 -11.87 5.76 2.27
N THR A 43 -11.49 5.98 1.00
CA THR A 43 -12.45 6.27 -0.09
C THR A 43 -13.37 5.10 -0.42
N ILE A 44 -12.90 3.86 -0.21
CA ILE A 44 -13.69 2.64 -0.44
C ILE A 44 -14.39 2.11 0.84
N GLY A 45 -14.42 2.92 1.90
CA GLY A 45 -15.22 2.67 3.10
C GLY A 45 -14.51 2.00 4.27
N PHE A 46 -13.18 1.84 4.22
CA PHE A 46 -12.43 1.36 5.38
C PHE A 46 -12.16 2.48 6.38
N THR A 47 -11.98 2.10 7.64
CA THR A 47 -11.52 2.97 8.72
C THR A 47 -10.38 2.29 9.47
N HIS A 48 -9.44 3.05 10.03
CA HIS A 48 -8.39 2.46 10.86
C HIS A 48 -8.94 1.94 12.19
N SER A 49 -8.36 0.84 12.67
CA SER A 49 -8.52 0.43 14.06
C SER A 49 -7.90 1.45 15.00
N LYS A 50 -8.55 1.71 16.14
CA LYS A 50 -8.03 2.60 17.18
C LYS A 50 -6.79 2.05 17.86
N SER A 51 -6.64 0.73 17.88
CA SER A 51 -5.56 0.03 18.57
C SER A 51 -4.36 -0.26 17.66
N ASP A 52 -4.59 -0.31 16.33
CA ASP A 52 -3.56 -0.65 15.36
C ASP A 52 -3.81 0.06 14.02
N TYR A 53 -2.91 0.97 13.64
CA TYR A 53 -2.98 1.74 12.40
C TYR A 53 -2.72 0.91 11.14
N SER A 54 -2.16 -0.29 11.27
CA SER A 54 -1.99 -1.23 10.16
C SER A 54 -3.27 -2.01 9.84
N LEU A 55 -4.23 -2.04 10.77
CA LEU A 55 -5.51 -2.71 10.63
C LEU A 55 -6.59 -1.73 10.15
N PHE A 56 -7.22 -2.08 9.05
CA PHE A 56 -8.35 -1.40 8.44
C PHE A 56 -9.61 -2.25 8.60
N ILE A 57 -10.70 -1.60 8.98
CA ILE A 57 -12.00 -2.22 9.24
C ILE A 57 -13.02 -1.58 8.31
N TYR A 58 -13.67 -2.41 7.51
CA TYR A 58 -14.85 -2.08 6.73
C TYR A 58 -16.07 -2.70 7.42
N LYS A 59 -17.13 -1.91 7.59
CA LYS A 59 -18.38 -2.38 8.17
C LYS A 59 -19.56 -1.65 7.51
N GLN A 60 -20.41 -2.42 6.84
CA GLN A 60 -21.65 -1.94 6.24
C GLN A 60 -22.75 -2.96 6.53
N ASP A 61 -23.68 -2.63 7.42
CA ASP A 61 -24.75 -3.53 7.88
C ASP A 61 -24.22 -4.89 8.40
N ARG A 62 -24.42 -5.96 7.62
CA ARG A 62 -23.95 -7.33 7.90
C ARG A 62 -22.60 -7.64 7.26
N ASP A 63 -22.17 -6.81 6.31
CA ASP A 63 -20.91 -6.96 5.63
C ASP A 63 -19.77 -6.36 6.45
N MET A 64 -18.71 -7.15 6.59
CA MET A 64 -17.56 -6.80 7.40
C MET A 64 -16.29 -7.30 6.71
N ALA A 65 -15.26 -6.47 6.67
CA ALA A 65 -13.95 -6.90 6.22
C ALA A 65 -12.84 -6.30 7.07
N TYR A 66 -11.78 -7.08 7.23
CA TYR A 66 -10.56 -6.73 7.93
C TYR A 66 -9.42 -6.79 6.92
N LEU A 67 -8.69 -5.69 6.79
CA LEU A 67 -7.51 -5.61 5.96
C LEU A 67 -6.33 -5.24 6.85
N LEU A 68 -5.32 -6.09 6.89
CA LEU A 68 -4.08 -5.87 7.63
C LEU A 68 -2.97 -5.58 6.63
N LEU A 69 -2.29 -4.45 6.81
CA LEU A 69 -1.19 -4.02 5.96
C LEU A 69 0.14 -4.17 6.72
N TYR A 70 0.96 -5.13 6.31
CA TYR A 70 2.27 -5.36 6.91
C TYR A 70 3.39 -5.16 5.89
N VAL A 71 3.97 -3.96 5.89
CA VAL A 71 5.05 -3.56 4.96
C VAL A 71 4.63 -3.74 3.50
N ASP A 72 5.06 -4.83 2.85
CA ASP A 72 4.81 -5.14 1.45
C ASP A 72 3.68 -6.17 1.27
N ASP A 73 3.15 -6.73 2.37
CA ASP A 73 2.10 -7.75 2.39
C ASP A 73 0.75 -7.18 2.83
N ILE A 74 -0.33 -7.65 2.19
CA ILE A 74 -1.70 -7.34 2.59
C ILE A 74 -2.45 -8.64 2.86
N VAL A 75 -3.05 -8.73 4.04
CA VAL A 75 -3.98 -9.80 4.42
C VAL A 75 -5.38 -9.23 4.42
N LEU A 76 -6.31 -9.89 3.72
CA LEU A 76 -7.71 -9.48 3.63
C LEU A 76 -8.62 -10.65 4.03
N THR A 77 -9.50 -10.40 4.99
CA THR A 77 -10.57 -11.31 5.40
C THR A 77 -11.89 -10.57 5.33
N ALA A 78 -12.95 -11.21 4.87
CA ALA A 78 -14.27 -10.62 4.72
C ALA A 78 -15.37 -11.59 5.14
N SER A 79 -16.54 -11.06 5.51
CA SER A 79 -17.74 -11.81 5.90
C SER A 79 -18.32 -12.66 4.78
N SER A 80 -18.03 -12.31 3.52
CA SER A 80 -18.48 -13.03 2.35
C SER A 80 -17.42 -13.03 1.25
N GLU A 81 -17.46 -14.05 0.41
CA GLU A 81 -16.54 -14.16 -0.71
C GLU A 81 -16.79 -13.07 -1.77
N SER A 82 -18.06 -12.71 -2.01
CA SER A 82 -18.42 -11.60 -2.92
C SER A 82 -17.83 -10.26 -2.48
N LEU A 83 -17.91 -9.94 -1.18
CA LEU A 83 -17.30 -8.74 -0.62
C LEU A 83 -15.77 -8.77 -0.77
N ARG A 84 -15.15 -9.93 -0.47
CA ARG A 84 -13.71 -10.13 -0.63
C ARG A 84 -13.25 -9.85 -2.06
N TRP A 85 -13.91 -10.44 -3.06
CA TRP A 85 -13.58 -10.24 -4.47
C TRP A 85 -13.78 -8.79 -4.91
N SER A 86 -14.85 -8.14 -4.43
CA SER A 86 -15.12 -6.73 -4.73
C SER A 86 -14.00 -5.83 -4.22
N ILE A 87 -13.58 -6.02 -2.96
CA ILE A 87 -12.47 -5.26 -2.36
C ILE A 87 -11.15 -5.56 -3.09
N MET A 88 -10.86 -6.83 -3.37
CA MET A 88 -9.65 -7.20 -4.13
C MET A 88 -9.62 -6.55 -5.51
N SER A 89 -10.76 -6.47 -6.20
CA SER A 89 -10.87 -5.82 -7.51
C SER A 89 -10.59 -4.33 -7.43
N LEU A 90 -11.19 -3.62 -6.45
CA LEU A 90 -10.94 -2.19 -6.23
C LEU A 90 -9.46 -1.90 -5.95
N LEU A 91 -8.87 -2.64 -5.01
CA LEU A 91 -7.47 -2.46 -4.67
C LEU A 91 -6.56 -2.77 -5.86
N SER A 92 -6.85 -3.81 -6.65
CA SER A 92 -6.03 -4.22 -7.81
C SER A 92 -6.14 -3.23 -8.98
N ALA A 93 -7.21 -2.45 -9.04
CA ALA A 93 -7.36 -1.38 -10.02
C ALA A 93 -6.50 -0.15 -9.67
N GLU A 94 -6.33 0.16 -8.37
CA GLU A 94 -5.56 1.33 -7.92
C GLU A 94 -4.06 1.02 -7.74
N PHE A 95 -3.72 -0.16 -7.22
CA PHE A 95 -2.37 -0.54 -6.85
C PHE A 95 -1.84 -1.69 -7.69
N VAL A 96 -0.61 -1.55 -8.19
CA VAL A 96 0.13 -2.66 -8.81
C VAL A 96 0.58 -3.60 -7.70
N MET A 97 -0.24 -4.61 -7.41
CA MET A 97 0.02 -5.57 -6.33
C MET A 97 0.58 -6.89 -6.86
N LYS A 98 1.54 -7.44 -6.13
CA LYS A 98 2.12 -8.76 -6.38
C LYS A 98 1.42 -9.73 -5.43
N THR A 99 0.58 -10.60 -5.98
CA THR A 99 -0.05 -11.79 -5.38
C THR A 99 -0.49 -11.71 -3.90
N TRP A 100 -1.81 -11.76 -3.66
CA TRP A 100 -2.41 -11.74 -2.32
C TRP A 100 -2.19 -13.03 -1.52
N VAL A 101 -1.80 -12.92 -0.24
CA VAL A 101 -1.88 -14.06 0.70
C VAL A 101 -3.32 -14.15 1.19
N SER A 102 -4.08 -15.09 0.63
CA SER A 102 -5.45 -15.38 1.09
C SER A 102 -5.38 -16.24 2.35
N LEU A 103 -5.60 -15.64 3.52
CA LEU A 103 -5.84 -16.38 4.77
C LEU A 103 -7.35 -16.54 4.95
N VAL A 104 -7.84 -17.74 4.67
CA VAL A 104 -9.19 -18.17 5.05
C VAL A 104 -9.09 -18.67 6.49
N ILE A 105 -9.47 -17.84 7.44
CA ILE A 105 -9.74 -18.30 8.80
C ILE A 105 -11.25 -18.53 8.86
N PHE A 106 -11.65 -19.80 8.78
CA PHE A 106 -12.98 -20.25 9.18
C PHE A 106 -13.04 -20.33 10.70
#